data_AF-A0A402DP37-F1
#
_entry.id   AF-A0A402DP37-F1
#
_cell.length_a   1.000
_cell.length_b   1.000
_cell.length_c   1.000
_cell.angle_alpha   90.00
_cell.angle_beta   90.00
_cell.angle_gamma   90.00
#
_symmetry.space_group_name_H-M   'P 1'
#
loop_
_entity.id
_entity.type
_entity.pdbx_description
1 polymer ?
#
loop_
_entity_poly.entity_id
_entity_poly.type
_entity_poly.pdbx_seq_one_letter_code
_entity_poly.pdbx_strand_id
1 'polypeptide(L)'
;MSRLTLGNAVKVAAVFVFLPLLAYLVLVIGAVRKNLRATLEGLLYAAAFSVAVFVLDGFWGWPALLALTAMGASGVRSWHLRDLWLPARRRWWKRDPAATSVVVERARPQHTVVEASVHLPAAVARVRTLADRNRHRLPADAHPTVLHICQVLDAVIADEQREPTADPRFEYELDAMTRRYLPTVLTSYLAIPPSQVHERQPDGRTPDEELAEQLRILAVQADALDASRHRRLTADLSTTGNFLRDKYGNHQQDAADLRAP
;
A
#
# COMPACT_ATOMS: atom_id res chain seq x y z
N MET A 1 6.01 -40.12 14.95
CA MET A 1 4.65 -40.20 14.36
C MET A 1 4.18 -38.78 14.05
N SER A 2 4.07 -38.45 12.76
CA SER A 2 3.82 -37.09 12.25
C SER A 2 2.38 -36.66 12.52
N ARG A 3 2.18 -35.52 13.23
CA ARG A 3 0.87 -34.89 13.43
C ARG A 3 0.46 -34.15 12.15
N LEU A 4 -0.08 -34.88 11.18
CA LEU A 4 -0.82 -34.29 10.08
C LEU A 4 -2.13 -33.70 10.62
N THR A 5 -2.08 -32.45 11.05
CA THR A 5 -3.31 -31.69 11.33
C THR A 5 -4.06 -31.49 10.01
N LEU A 6 -5.39 -31.57 10.04
CA LEU A 6 -6.26 -31.38 8.86
C LEU A 6 -5.89 -30.09 8.10
N GLY A 7 -5.55 -29.02 8.82
CA GLY A 7 -5.09 -27.76 8.22
C GLY A 7 -3.77 -27.88 7.44
N ASN A 8 -2.83 -28.72 7.86
CA ASN A 8 -1.60 -28.96 7.11
C ASN A 8 -1.85 -29.82 5.87
N ALA A 9 -2.73 -30.81 5.96
CA ALA A 9 -3.12 -31.64 4.81
C ALA A 9 -3.76 -30.78 3.70
N VAL A 10 -4.65 -29.85 4.06
CA VAL A 10 -5.28 -28.92 3.10
C VAL A 10 -4.25 -28.00 2.45
N LYS A 11 -3.30 -27.44 3.23
CA LYS A 11 -2.23 -26.59 2.68
C LYS A 11 -1.35 -27.35 1.69
N VAL A 12 -0.97 -28.58 2.03
CA VAL A 12 -0.14 -29.43 1.16
C VAL A 12 -0.91 -29.78 -0.11
N ALA A 13 -2.18 -30.19 0.01
CA ALA A 13 -3.03 -30.47 -1.15
C ALA A 13 -3.18 -29.24 -2.06
N ALA A 14 -3.38 -28.04 -1.48
CA ALA A 14 -3.43 -26.80 -2.24
C ALA A 14 -2.12 -26.56 -3.00
N VAL A 15 -0.96 -26.74 -2.37
CA VAL A 15 0.33 -26.61 -3.07
C VAL A 15 0.39 -27.56 -4.26
N PHE A 16 0.08 -28.85 -4.09
CA PHE A 16 0.12 -29.82 -5.19
C PHE A 16 -0.84 -29.51 -6.33
N VAL A 17 -2.00 -28.91 -6.05
CA VAL A 17 -2.98 -28.51 -7.08
C VAL A 17 -2.54 -27.22 -7.79
N PHE A 18 -2.03 -26.23 -7.05
CA PHE A 18 -1.67 -24.92 -7.60
C PHE A 18 -0.29 -24.89 -8.26
N LEU A 19 0.63 -25.76 -7.84
CA LEU A 19 1.97 -25.85 -8.41
C LEU A 19 1.95 -26.03 -9.94
N PRO A 20 1.25 -27.03 -10.53
CA PRO A 20 1.23 -27.20 -11.99
C PRO A 20 0.57 -26.03 -12.74
N LEU A 21 -0.32 -25.27 -12.09
CA LEU A 21 -0.97 -24.11 -12.69
C LEU A 21 0.02 -22.96 -12.99
N LEU A 22 1.19 -22.92 -12.31
CA LEU A 22 2.23 -21.94 -12.60
C LEU A 22 2.71 -22.00 -14.06
N ALA A 23 2.75 -23.19 -14.68
CA ALA A 23 3.16 -23.34 -16.08
C ALA A 23 2.20 -22.64 -17.07
N TYR A 24 0.94 -22.45 -16.68
CA TYR A 24 -0.10 -21.85 -17.53
C TYR A 24 -0.33 -20.37 -17.24
N LEU A 25 0.34 -19.82 -16.23
CA LEU A 25 0.03 -18.50 -15.70
C LEU A 25 0.33 -17.38 -16.72
N VAL A 26 1.47 -17.45 -17.42
CA VAL A 26 1.82 -16.48 -18.49
C VAL A 26 0.83 -16.55 -19.66
N LEU A 27 0.34 -17.74 -20.01
CA LEU A 27 -0.64 -17.93 -21.09
C LEU A 27 -1.96 -17.23 -20.76
N VAL A 28 -2.50 -17.47 -19.56
CA VAL A 28 -3.71 -16.81 -19.06
C VAL A 28 -3.50 -15.29 -19.00
N ILE A 29 -2.33 -14.84 -18.54
CA ILE A 29 -1.93 -13.43 -18.52
C ILE A 29 -2.02 -12.77 -19.90
N GLY A 30 -1.41 -13.40 -20.89
CA GLY A 30 -1.42 -12.92 -22.27
C GLY A 30 -2.82 -12.89 -22.87
N ALA A 31 -3.60 -13.95 -22.65
CA ALA A 31 -4.96 -14.10 -23.18
C ALA A 31 -5.91 -13.01 -22.66
N VAL A 32 -5.96 -12.77 -21.35
CA VAL A 32 -6.88 -11.76 -20.76
C VAL A 32 -6.53 -10.34 -21.23
N ARG A 33 -5.24 -10.05 -21.41
CA ARG A 33 -4.77 -8.72 -21.85
C ARG A 33 -4.64 -8.58 -23.36
N LYS A 34 -5.03 -9.61 -24.14
CA LYS A 34 -4.94 -9.67 -25.60
C LYS A 34 -3.53 -9.33 -26.13
N ASN A 35 -2.48 -9.69 -25.39
CA ASN A 35 -1.10 -9.46 -25.81
C ASN A 35 -0.53 -10.72 -26.47
N LEU A 36 -0.54 -10.73 -27.81
CA LEU A 36 -0.14 -11.88 -28.63
C LEU A 36 1.27 -12.41 -28.29
N ARG A 37 2.23 -11.53 -27.97
CA ARG A 37 3.60 -11.97 -27.63
C ARG A 37 3.62 -12.76 -26.32
N ALA A 38 2.93 -12.27 -25.30
CA ALA A 38 2.83 -12.95 -24.01
C ALA A 38 2.01 -14.25 -24.13
N THR A 39 0.99 -14.27 -24.99
CA THR A 39 0.22 -15.49 -25.28
C THR A 39 1.08 -16.57 -25.94
N LEU A 40 1.88 -16.22 -26.95
CA LEU A 40 2.77 -17.18 -27.62
C LEU A 40 3.86 -17.69 -26.67
N GLU A 41 4.44 -16.80 -25.86
CA GLU A 41 5.44 -17.16 -24.83
C GLU A 41 4.84 -18.10 -23.78
N GLY A 42 3.65 -17.78 -23.28
CA GLY A 42 2.91 -18.64 -22.35
C GLY A 42 2.50 -19.98 -22.96
N LEU A 43 2.16 -20.01 -24.26
CA LEU A 43 1.83 -21.25 -24.97
C LEU A 43 3.04 -22.17 -25.06
N LEU A 44 4.24 -21.62 -25.28
CA LEU A 44 5.47 -22.39 -25.31
C LEU A 44 5.79 -23.00 -23.95
N TYR A 45 5.62 -22.26 -22.84
CA TYR A 45 5.79 -22.81 -21.50
C TYR A 45 4.76 -23.89 -21.16
N ALA A 46 3.49 -23.65 -21.50
CA ALA A 46 2.42 -24.63 -21.30
C ALA A 46 2.69 -25.90 -22.12
N ALA A 47 3.07 -25.77 -23.39
CA ALA A 47 3.36 -26.91 -24.26
C ALA A 47 4.58 -27.71 -23.77
N ALA A 48 5.66 -27.04 -23.37
CA ALA A 48 6.85 -27.70 -22.81
C ALA A 48 6.50 -28.49 -21.54
N PHE A 49 5.69 -27.90 -20.66
CA PHE A 49 5.19 -28.58 -19.46
C PHE A 49 4.27 -29.76 -19.80
N SER A 50 3.32 -29.60 -20.72
CA SER A 50 2.41 -30.68 -21.13
C SER A 50 3.16 -31.85 -21.79
N VAL A 51 4.14 -31.57 -22.65
CA VAL A 51 4.99 -32.60 -23.26
C VAL A 51 5.80 -33.34 -22.19
N ALA A 52 6.37 -32.61 -21.24
CA ALA A 52 7.14 -33.20 -20.15
C ALA A 52 6.29 -34.10 -19.22
N VAL A 53 5.02 -33.76 -19.00
CA VAL A 53 4.14 -34.50 -18.07
C VAL A 53 3.39 -35.64 -18.75
N PHE A 54 2.93 -35.46 -19.99
CA PHE A 54 1.99 -36.39 -20.64
C PHE A 54 2.58 -37.20 -21.79
N VAL A 55 3.72 -36.79 -22.35
CA VAL A 55 4.31 -37.43 -23.54
C VAL A 55 5.62 -38.13 -23.21
N LEU A 56 6.44 -37.53 -22.35
CA LEU A 56 7.68 -38.15 -21.89
C LEU A 56 7.36 -39.06 -20.70
N ASP A 57 7.38 -40.37 -20.94
CA ASP A 57 7.23 -41.38 -19.88
C ASP A 57 8.44 -41.31 -18.93
N GLY A 58 8.23 -40.71 -17.77
CA GLY A 58 9.25 -40.61 -16.73
C GLY A 58 9.02 -39.44 -15.78
N PHE A 59 8.45 -39.72 -14.61
CA PHE A 59 8.30 -38.71 -13.56
C PHE A 59 9.66 -38.25 -12.99
N TRP A 60 10.75 -38.97 -13.26
CA TRP A 60 12.09 -38.71 -12.76
C TRP A 60 13.10 -38.52 -13.91
N GLY A 61 14.08 -37.64 -13.70
CA GLY A 61 15.14 -37.35 -14.66
C GLY A 61 14.87 -36.12 -15.53
N TRP A 62 15.23 -36.20 -16.81
CA TRP A 62 15.17 -35.07 -17.75
C TRP A 62 13.76 -34.47 -17.95
N PRO A 63 12.67 -35.27 -18.03
CA PRO A 63 11.32 -34.72 -18.15
C PRO A 63 10.90 -33.89 -16.94
N ALA A 64 11.26 -34.32 -15.72
CA ALA A 64 10.99 -33.57 -14.50
C ALA A 64 11.73 -32.23 -14.47
N LEU A 65 12.98 -32.20 -14.93
CA LEU A 65 13.75 -30.95 -15.06
C LEU A 65 13.12 -30.00 -16.08
N LEU A 66 12.63 -30.51 -17.21
CA LEU A 66 11.90 -29.71 -18.20
C LEU A 66 10.60 -29.13 -17.63
N ALA A 67 9.83 -29.92 -16.89
CA ALA A 67 8.61 -29.44 -16.24
C ALA A 67 8.92 -28.34 -15.20
N LEU A 68 9.91 -28.56 -14.32
CA LEU A 68 10.31 -27.60 -13.30
C LEU A 68 10.89 -26.31 -13.89
N THR A 69 11.69 -26.41 -14.95
CA THR A 69 12.25 -25.24 -15.63
C THR A 69 11.17 -24.44 -16.35
N ALA A 70 10.20 -25.09 -17.01
CA ALA A 70 9.05 -24.42 -17.60
C ALA A 70 8.20 -23.70 -16.53
N MET A 71 7.96 -24.34 -15.38
CA MET A 71 7.25 -23.75 -14.25
C MET A 71 8.00 -22.56 -13.64
N GLY A 72 9.30 -22.72 -13.41
CA GLY A 72 10.16 -21.66 -12.87
C GLY A 72 10.24 -20.46 -13.81
N ALA A 73 10.46 -20.69 -15.11
CA ALA A 73 10.50 -19.66 -16.12
C ALA A 73 9.16 -18.92 -16.22
N SER A 74 8.04 -19.64 -16.27
CA SER A 74 6.70 -19.05 -16.26
C SER A 74 6.45 -18.23 -15.00
N GLY A 75 6.85 -18.73 -13.83
CA GLY A 75 6.75 -18.03 -12.55
C GLY A 75 7.53 -16.71 -12.54
N VAL A 76 8.83 -16.74 -12.86
CA VAL A 76 9.69 -15.54 -12.94
C VAL A 76 9.17 -14.55 -13.98
N ARG A 77 8.73 -15.05 -15.14
CA ARG A 77 8.20 -14.21 -16.21
C ARG A 77 6.88 -13.56 -15.82
N SER A 78 6.00 -14.28 -15.14
CA SER A 78 4.75 -13.72 -14.63
C SER A 78 4.99 -12.62 -13.60
N TRP A 79 6.04 -12.74 -12.78
CA TRP A 79 6.45 -11.70 -11.84
C TRP A 79 6.96 -10.45 -12.58
N HIS A 80 7.70 -10.60 -13.67
CA HIS A 80 8.05 -9.47 -14.54
C HIS A 80 6.84 -8.85 -15.26
N LEU A 81 5.83 -9.66 -15.60
CA LEU A 81 4.58 -9.21 -16.19
C LEU A 81 3.54 -8.74 -15.16
N ARG A 82 3.93 -8.63 -13.88
CA ARG A 82 3.06 -8.15 -12.79
C ARG A 82 2.43 -6.78 -13.09
N ASP A 83 3.13 -5.95 -13.86
CA ASP A 83 2.66 -4.64 -14.32
C ASP A 83 1.41 -4.73 -15.23
N LEU A 84 1.17 -5.89 -15.87
CA LEU A 84 -0.01 -6.11 -16.69
C LEU A 84 -1.24 -6.51 -15.87
N TRP A 85 -1.10 -7.08 -14.68
CA TRP A 85 -2.25 -7.61 -13.92
C TRP A 85 -2.59 -6.82 -12.66
N LEU A 86 -1.65 -6.03 -12.14
CA LEU A 86 -1.99 -5.03 -11.13
C LEU A 86 -2.72 -3.82 -11.76
N PRO A 87 -3.79 -3.29 -11.12
CA PRO A 87 -4.44 -2.06 -11.57
C PRO A 87 -3.43 -0.92 -11.73
N ALA A 88 -3.64 -0.06 -12.73
CA ALA A 88 -2.73 0.99 -13.21
C ALA A 88 -2.33 2.09 -12.19
N ARG A 89 -2.54 1.90 -10.88
CA ARG A 89 -2.21 2.89 -9.83
C ARG A 89 -0.74 2.93 -9.44
N ARG A 90 0.11 2.00 -9.92
CA ARG A 90 1.57 2.06 -9.74
C ARG A 90 2.32 2.79 -10.87
N ARG A 91 1.60 3.48 -11.77
CA ARG A 91 2.17 4.08 -12.99
C ARG A 91 2.78 5.49 -12.82
N TRP A 92 2.92 5.99 -11.58
CA TRP A 92 3.59 7.27 -11.33
C TRP A 92 5.12 7.14 -11.16
N TRP A 93 5.65 5.98 -10.76
CA TRP A 93 7.08 5.81 -10.45
C TRP A 93 7.99 5.40 -11.63
N LYS A 94 7.43 5.10 -12.82
CA LYS A 94 8.22 4.80 -14.04
C LYS A 94 7.72 5.61 -15.22
N ARG A 95 7.65 6.92 -15.06
CA ARG A 95 7.60 7.82 -16.22
C ARG A 95 8.99 8.37 -16.41
N ASP A 96 9.79 7.68 -17.22
CA ASP A 96 10.91 8.32 -17.90
C ASP A 96 10.34 9.47 -18.74
N PRO A 97 10.81 10.72 -18.58
CA PRO A 97 10.31 11.86 -19.35
C PRO A 97 10.83 11.92 -20.81
N ALA A 98 11.31 10.81 -21.39
CA ALA A 98 12.00 10.80 -22.68
C ALA A 98 11.14 10.43 -23.91
N ALA A 99 9.80 10.50 -23.83
CA ALA A 99 8.94 10.29 -25.01
C ALA A 99 7.76 11.27 -25.04
N THR A 100 8.04 12.56 -24.91
CA THR A 100 7.21 13.59 -25.54
C THR A 100 8.14 14.70 -25.99
N SER A 101 8.34 14.77 -27.30
CA SER A 101 9.11 15.79 -27.99
C SER A 101 8.55 17.18 -27.71
N VAL A 102 9.07 17.86 -26.69
CA VAL A 102 9.06 19.31 -26.59
C VAL A 102 10.46 19.73 -26.14
N VAL A 103 11.11 20.49 -27.01
CA VAL A 103 12.40 21.15 -26.82
C VAL A 103 12.35 22.04 -25.57
N VAL A 104 13.05 21.69 -24.49
CA VAL A 104 13.64 22.66 -23.54
C VAL A 104 14.88 22.05 -22.87
N GLU A 105 16.00 22.74 -23.08
CA GLU A 105 17.25 22.89 -22.31
C GLU A 105 17.54 22.02 -21.08
N ARG A 106 18.78 21.52 -21.03
CA ARG A 106 19.42 20.76 -19.93
C ARG A 106 19.47 21.53 -18.60
N ALA A 107 19.12 20.86 -17.50
CA ALA A 107 19.72 21.11 -16.18
C ALA A 107 19.84 19.80 -15.37
N ARG A 108 20.95 19.65 -14.65
CA ARG A 108 21.38 18.47 -13.89
C ARG A 108 20.56 18.24 -12.60
N PRO A 109 20.63 17.03 -12.00
CA PRO A 109 19.71 16.55 -10.97
C PRO A 109 20.23 16.82 -9.55
N GLN A 110 19.33 17.15 -8.63
CA GLN A 110 19.34 16.89 -7.17
C GLN A 110 18.10 17.61 -6.58
N HIS A 111 17.47 17.04 -5.54
CA HIS A 111 16.23 17.49 -4.84
C HIS A 111 14.92 16.76 -5.22
N THR A 112 14.72 15.50 -4.80
CA THR A 112 13.41 14.83 -4.93
C THR A 112 12.85 14.23 -3.64
N VAL A 113 13.47 14.47 -2.48
CA VAL A 113 12.88 14.04 -1.18
C VAL A 113 12.03 15.14 -0.54
N VAL A 114 12.29 16.42 -0.85
CA VAL A 114 11.56 17.55 -0.24
C VAL A 114 10.24 17.84 -0.98
N GLU A 115 10.15 17.61 -2.29
CA GLU A 115 9.00 18.04 -3.10
C GLU A 115 7.70 17.27 -2.84
N ALA A 116 7.77 15.98 -2.49
CA ALA A 116 6.58 15.18 -2.20
C ALA A 116 5.84 15.65 -0.94
N SER A 117 6.58 16.12 0.08
CA SER A 117 6.05 16.60 1.35
C SER A 117 5.59 18.05 1.30
N VAL A 118 6.10 18.89 0.38
CA VAL A 118 5.64 20.29 0.19
C VAL A 118 4.17 20.38 -0.25
N HIS A 119 3.64 19.35 -0.90
CA HIS A 119 2.28 19.39 -1.46
C HIS A 119 1.17 18.92 -0.50
N LEU A 120 1.52 18.27 0.62
CA LEU A 120 0.53 17.78 1.60
C LEU A 120 -0.10 18.91 2.42
N PRO A 121 0.66 19.88 3.00
CA PRO A 121 0.07 21.02 3.70
C PRO A 121 -0.87 21.83 2.81
N ALA A 122 -0.48 22.02 1.54
CA ALA A 122 -1.30 22.72 0.56
C ALA A 122 -2.61 21.96 0.23
N ALA A 123 -2.63 20.63 0.33
CA ALA A 123 -3.85 19.85 0.16
C ALA A 123 -4.81 20.04 1.35
N VAL A 124 -4.29 19.95 2.58
CA VAL A 124 -5.07 20.16 3.81
C VAL A 124 -5.61 21.59 3.87
N ALA A 125 -4.80 22.61 3.56
CA ALA A 125 -5.23 24.00 3.51
C ALA A 125 -6.34 24.25 2.48
N ARG A 126 -6.30 23.56 1.33
CA ARG A 126 -7.38 23.63 0.32
C ARG A 126 -8.68 23.03 0.84
N VAL A 127 -8.62 21.90 1.56
CA VAL A 127 -9.80 21.30 2.19
C VAL A 127 -10.39 22.24 3.24
N ARG A 128 -9.56 22.80 4.13
CA ARG A 128 -9.99 23.78 5.13
C ARG A 128 -10.70 24.96 4.49
N THR A 129 -10.09 25.55 3.46
CA THR A 129 -10.68 26.67 2.70
C THR A 129 -12.00 26.28 2.04
N LEU A 130 -12.10 25.07 1.50
CA LEU A 130 -13.33 24.55 0.89
C LEU A 130 -14.44 24.40 1.93
N ALA A 131 -14.12 23.87 3.10
CA ALA A 131 -15.07 23.70 4.20
C ALA A 131 -15.55 25.05 4.75
N ASP A 132 -14.65 26.02 4.93
CA ASP A 132 -15.00 27.35 5.43
C ASP A 132 -15.91 28.11 4.46
N ARG A 133 -15.61 28.06 3.16
CA ARG A 133 -16.46 28.69 2.12
C ARG A 133 -17.86 28.09 2.06
N ASN A 134 -18.00 26.80 2.36
CA ASN A 134 -19.25 26.06 2.28
C ASN A 134 -19.88 25.78 3.65
N ARG A 135 -19.47 26.48 4.71
CA ARG A 135 -19.94 26.23 6.08
C ARG A 135 -21.46 26.17 6.21
N HIS A 136 -22.18 27.02 5.47
CA HIS A 136 -23.64 27.09 5.48
C HIS A 136 -24.33 25.92 4.77
N ARG A 137 -23.61 25.17 3.93
CA ARG A 137 -24.12 23.98 3.23
C ARG A 137 -23.81 22.69 3.96
N LEU A 138 -22.92 22.72 4.96
CA LEU A 138 -22.51 21.53 5.69
C LEU A 138 -23.48 21.27 6.85
N PRO A 139 -23.73 20.00 7.21
CA PRO A 139 -24.43 19.65 8.44
C PRO A 139 -23.71 20.23 9.66
N ALA A 140 -24.46 20.45 10.75
CA ALA A 140 -23.97 21.15 11.95
C ALA A 140 -22.65 20.56 12.49
N ASP A 141 -22.54 19.23 12.52
CA ASP A 141 -21.36 18.55 13.06
C ASP A 141 -20.25 18.33 12.01
N ALA A 142 -20.55 18.47 10.72
CA ALA A 142 -19.58 18.17 9.66
C ALA A 142 -18.43 19.18 9.59
N HIS A 143 -18.71 20.48 9.73
CA HIS A 143 -17.69 21.52 9.71
C HIS A 143 -16.65 21.37 10.84
N PRO A 144 -17.04 21.24 12.13
CA PRO A 144 -16.06 21.04 13.19
C PRO A 144 -15.28 19.73 13.05
N THR A 145 -15.90 18.64 12.59
CA THR A 145 -15.19 17.38 12.33
C THR A 145 -14.15 17.52 11.22
N VAL A 146 -14.46 18.21 10.12
CA VAL A 146 -13.48 18.48 9.05
C VAL A 146 -12.30 19.30 9.57
N LEU A 147 -12.56 20.33 10.37
CA LEU A 147 -11.49 21.15 10.95
C LEU A 147 -10.60 20.33 11.89
N HIS A 148 -11.20 19.48 12.71
CA HIS A 148 -10.46 18.56 13.57
C HIS A 148 -9.55 17.62 12.75
N ILE A 149 -10.08 16.96 11.71
CA ILE A 149 -9.28 16.12 10.81
C ILE A 149 -8.13 16.92 10.21
N CYS A 150 -8.39 18.14 9.72
CA CYS A 150 -7.34 18.98 9.12
C CYS A 150 -6.26 19.37 10.14
N GLN A 151 -6.63 19.62 11.41
CA GLN A 151 -5.67 19.93 12.48
C GLN A 151 -4.78 18.74 12.80
N VAL A 152 -5.36 17.54 12.95
CA VAL A 152 -4.60 16.30 13.20
C VAL A 152 -3.66 16.01 12.03
N LEU A 153 -4.15 16.11 10.78
CA LEU A 153 -3.30 15.89 9.61
C LEU A 153 -2.18 16.93 9.49
N ASP A 154 -2.44 18.21 9.76
CA ASP A 154 -1.40 19.25 9.76
C ASP A 154 -0.31 18.96 10.81
N ALA A 155 -0.70 18.51 12.01
CA ALA A 155 0.25 18.11 13.06
C ALA A 155 1.10 16.92 12.61
N VAL A 156 0.47 15.86 12.11
CA VAL A 156 1.15 14.65 11.62
C VAL A 156 2.11 14.97 10.45
N ILE A 157 1.69 15.83 9.52
CA ILE A 157 2.56 16.27 8.40
C ILE A 157 3.74 17.07 8.92
N ALA A 158 3.50 18.02 9.84
CA ALA A 158 4.57 18.83 10.41
C ALA A 158 5.60 17.97 11.15
N ASP A 159 5.15 16.95 11.86
CA ASP A 159 6.03 16.02 12.54
C ASP A 159 6.80 15.14 11.53
N GLU A 160 6.15 14.60 10.49
CA GLU A 160 6.82 13.80 9.45
C GLU A 160 7.86 14.62 8.66
N GLN A 161 7.63 15.91 8.48
CA GLN A 161 8.61 16.82 7.87
C GLN A 161 9.82 17.08 8.78
N ARG A 162 9.64 17.07 10.11
CA ARG A 162 10.74 17.23 11.07
C ARG A 162 11.55 15.94 11.21
N GLU A 163 10.88 14.80 11.28
CA GLU A 163 11.50 13.49 11.48
C GLU A 163 10.78 12.43 10.61
N PRO A 164 11.33 12.11 9.43
CA PRO A 164 10.70 11.14 8.54
C PRO A 164 10.69 9.73 9.16
N THR A 165 9.52 9.10 9.17
CA THR A 165 9.34 7.73 9.71
C THR A 165 9.94 6.68 8.76
N ALA A 166 10.09 7.02 7.46
CA ALA A 166 10.53 6.13 6.39
C ALA A 166 9.71 4.82 6.29
N ASP A 167 8.45 4.85 6.74
CA ASP A 167 7.51 3.74 6.60
C ASP A 167 6.62 3.97 5.36
N PRO A 168 6.80 3.18 4.29
CA PRO A 168 6.02 3.33 3.06
C PRO A 168 4.52 3.19 3.26
N ARG A 169 4.08 2.42 4.27
CA ARG A 169 2.66 2.25 4.57
C ARG A 169 2.08 3.51 5.20
N PHE A 170 2.79 4.08 6.18
CA PHE A 170 2.38 5.30 6.84
C PHE A 170 2.33 6.48 5.86
N GLU A 171 3.38 6.65 5.05
CA GLU A 171 3.44 7.68 4.01
C GLU A 171 2.27 7.57 3.03
N TYR A 172 1.94 6.35 2.61
CA TYR A 172 0.80 6.08 1.73
C TYR A 172 -0.54 6.44 2.39
N GLU A 173 -0.75 6.05 3.64
CA GLU A 173 -2.00 6.32 4.35
C GLU A 173 -2.19 7.84 4.56
N LEU A 174 -1.12 8.56 4.93
CA LEU A 174 -1.12 10.02 5.06
C LEU A 174 -1.41 10.73 3.72
N ASP A 175 -0.77 10.31 2.64
CA ASP A 175 -1.02 10.87 1.30
C ASP A 175 -2.45 10.60 0.82
N ALA A 176 -2.95 9.38 1.01
CA ALA A 176 -4.30 9.00 0.60
C ALA A 176 -5.37 9.79 1.38
N MET A 177 -5.22 9.97 2.69
CA MET A 177 -6.16 10.75 3.49
C MET A 177 -6.22 12.22 3.04
N THR A 178 -5.05 12.85 2.89
CA THR A 178 -4.91 14.29 2.61
C THR A 178 -5.30 14.65 1.18
N ARG A 179 -4.91 13.84 0.18
CA ARG A 179 -5.12 14.17 -1.24
C ARG A 179 -6.36 13.55 -1.85
N ARG A 180 -6.85 12.45 -1.28
CA ARG A 180 -7.90 11.65 -1.91
C ARG A 180 -9.15 11.60 -1.06
N TYR A 181 -9.10 11.00 0.12
CA TYR A 181 -10.32 10.64 0.84
C TYR A 181 -11.07 11.88 1.33
N LEU A 182 -10.41 12.73 2.13
CA LEU A 182 -11.06 13.90 2.69
C LEU A 182 -11.55 14.89 1.63
N PRO A 183 -10.76 15.25 0.59
CA PRO A 183 -11.24 16.10 -0.49
C PRO A 183 -12.41 15.48 -1.26
N THR A 184 -12.37 14.17 -1.55
CA THR A 184 -13.41 13.49 -2.33
C THR A 184 -14.72 13.45 -1.58
N VAL A 185 -14.71 13.14 -0.27
CA VAL A 185 -15.92 13.11 0.56
C VAL A 185 -16.61 14.47 0.56
N LEU A 186 -15.85 15.54 0.83
CA LEU A 186 -16.38 16.90 0.85
C LEU A 186 -16.91 17.36 -0.52
N THR A 187 -16.13 17.15 -1.58
CA THR A 187 -16.54 17.58 -2.93
C THR A 187 -17.74 16.78 -3.44
N SER A 188 -17.84 15.49 -3.10
CA SER A 188 -18.98 14.66 -3.49
C SER A 188 -20.26 15.11 -2.82
N TYR A 189 -20.22 15.40 -1.51
CA TYR A 189 -21.38 15.95 -0.81
C TYR A 189 -21.79 17.33 -1.36
N LEU A 190 -20.82 18.23 -1.56
CA LEU A 190 -21.10 19.57 -2.07
C LEU A 190 -21.64 19.59 -3.51
N ALA A 191 -21.43 18.52 -4.27
CA ALA A 191 -22.02 18.34 -5.60
C ALA A 191 -23.52 17.97 -5.55
N ILE A 192 -24.03 17.53 -4.41
CA ILE A 192 -25.46 17.20 -4.24
C ILE A 192 -26.28 18.50 -4.21
N PRO A 193 -27.39 18.59 -4.96
CA PRO A 193 -28.30 19.74 -4.89
C PRO A 193 -28.83 19.94 -3.46
N PRO A 194 -28.90 21.18 -2.94
CA PRO A 194 -29.38 21.44 -1.58
C PRO A 194 -30.80 20.93 -1.28
N SER A 195 -31.64 20.76 -2.31
CA SER A 195 -32.99 20.21 -2.14
C SER A 195 -33.01 18.70 -1.86
N GLN A 196 -31.94 17.98 -2.19
CA GLN A 196 -31.86 16.52 -2.11
C GLN A 196 -31.09 16.00 -0.89
N VAL A 197 -30.44 16.88 -0.11
CA VAL A 197 -29.59 16.47 1.03
C VAL A 197 -30.36 15.80 2.18
N HIS A 198 -31.68 16.02 2.23
CA HIS A 198 -32.57 15.42 3.22
C HIS A 198 -33.43 14.28 2.64
N GLU A 199 -33.30 13.98 1.35
CA GLU A 199 -33.99 12.86 0.73
C GLU A 199 -33.30 11.54 1.11
N ARG A 200 -34.09 10.53 1.46
CA ARG A 200 -33.55 9.20 1.76
C ARG A 200 -33.11 8.52 0.46
N GLN A 201 -31.87 8.04 0.47
CA GLN A 201 -31.31 7.22 -0.59
C GLN A 201 -31.80 5.77 -0.51
N PRO A 202 -31.54 4.92 -1.52
CA PRO A 202 -31.97 3.51 -1.54
C PRO A 202 -31.43 2.67 -0.37
N ASP A 203 -30.35 3.10 0.27
CA ASP A 203 -29.77 2.51 1.47
C ASP A 203 -30.48 2.92 2.77
N GLY A 204 -31.49 3.80 2.66
CA GLY A 204 -32.29 4.31 3.77
C GLY A 204 -31.69 5.51 4.49
N ARG A 205 -30.50 5.99 4.11
CA ARG A 205 -29.81 7.12 4.74
C ARG A 205 -29.96 8.40 3.95
N THR A 206 -29.89 9.55 4.63
CA THR A 206 -29.77 10.84 3.95
C THR A 206 -28.31 11.13 3.59
N PRO A 207 -28.04 11.93 2.55
CA PRO A 207 -26.70 12.44 2.28
C PRO A 207 -26.00 13.09 3.48
N ASP A 208 -26.76 13.76 4.36
CA ASP A 208 -26.23 14.36 5.60
C ASP A 208 -25.73 13.29 6.58
N GLU A 209 -26.52 12.23 6.78
CA GLU A 209 -26.15 11.10 7.64
C GLU A 209 -24.92 10.37 7.10
N GLU A 210 -24.88 10.16 5.78
CA GLU A 210 -23.77 9.48 5.13
C GLU A 210 -22.48 10.30 5.18
N LEU A 211 -22.56 11.63 4.98
CA LEU A 211 -21.41 12.51 5.17
C LEU A 211 -20.90 12.45 6.61
N ALA A 212 -21.79 12.56 7.60
CA ALA A 212 -21.41 12.52 9.01
C ALA A 212 -20.69 11.22 9.36
N GLU A 213 -21.18 10.09 8.87
CA GLU A 213 -20.56 8.78 9.09
C GLU A 213 -19.18 8.67 8.41
N GLN A 214 -19.07 9.13 7.16
CA GLN A 214 -17.79 9.11 6.44
C GLN A 214 -16.74 10.01 7.12
N LEU A 215 -17.13 11.19 7.59
CA LEU A 215 -16.24 12.08 8.34
C LEU A 215 -15.83 11.48 9.68
N ARG A 216 -16.74 10.80 10.38
CA ARG A 216 -16.43 10.08 11.63
C ARG A 216 -15.38 9.00 11.40
N ILE A 217 -15.51 8.20 10.34
CA ILE A 217 -14.52 7.19 9.97
C ILE A 217 -13.16 7.84 9.66
N LEU A 218 -13.16 8.95 8.92
CA LEU A 218 -11.92 9.68 8.61
C LEU A 218 -11.26 10.30 9.84
N ALA A 219 -12.04 10.80 10.80
CA ALA A 219 -11.51 11.30 12.08
C ALA A 219 -10.79 10.19 12.86
N VAL A 220 -11.43 9.04 13.02
CA VAL A 220 -10.81 7.88 13.70
C VAL A 220 -9.52 7.43 12.98
N GLN A 221 -9.48 7.49 11.65
CA GLN A 221 -8.28 7.17 10.89
C GLN A 221 -7.17 8.21 11.05
N ALA A 222 -7.50 9.50 11.15
CA ALA A 222 -6.53 10.57 11.38
C ALA A 222 -5.89 10.41 12.77
N ASP A 223 -6.71 10.15 13.79
CA ASP A 223 -6.24 9.89 15.16
C ASP A 223 -5.38 8.63 15.23
N ALA A 224 -5.73 7.60 14.47
CA ALA A 224 -4.94 6.38 14.39
C ALA A 224 -3.56 6.63 13.75
N LEU A 225 -3.48 7.48 12.71
CA LEU A 225 -2.20 7.88 12.13
C LEU A 225 -1.33 8.59 13.17
N ASP A 226 -1.90 9.58 13.86
CA ASP A 226 -1.21 10.32 14.91
C ASP A 226 -0.71 9.40 16.04
N ALA A 227 -1.57 8.52 16.55
CA ALA A 227 -1.22 7.56 17.59
C ALA A 227 -0.15 6.55 17.13
N SER A 228 -0.21 6.09 15.87
CA SER A 228 0.75 5.13 15.32
C SER A 228 2.16 5.68 15.29
N ARG A 229 2.30 6.99 15.07
CA ARG A 229 3.57 7.71 15.10
C ARG A 229 4.11 7.80 16.52
N HIS A 230 3.30 8.29 17.46
CA HIS A 230 3.69 8.44 18.87
C HIS A 230 4.14 7.11 19.51
N ARG A 231 3.47 6.00 19.18
CA ARG A 231 3.86 4.66 19.66
C ARG A 231 5.24 4.23 19.17
N ARG A 232 5.66 4.60 17.96
CA ARG A 232 7.01 4.28 17.44
C ARG A 232 8.08 5.05 18.18
N LEU A 233 7.90 6.35 18.35
CA LEU A 233 8.82 7.18 19.14
C LEU A 233 9.02 6.59 20.54
N THR A 234 7.93 6.12 21.16
CA THR A 234 7.99 5.47 22.48
C THR A 234 8.74 4.15 22.43
N ALA A 235 8.52 3.32 21.40
CA ALA A 235 9.20 2.05 21.22
C ALA A 235 10.71 2.24 20.97
N ASP A 236 11.10 3.22 20.16
CA ASP A 236 12.49 3.55 19.85
C ASP A 236 13.23 4.06 21.09
N LEU A 237 12.59 4.90 21.90
CA LEU A 237 13.12 5.31 23.21
C LEU A 237 13.30 4.13 24.16
N SER A 238 12.34 3.19 24.20
CA SER A 238 12.47 1.99 25.03
C SER A 238 13.63 1.09 24.58
N THR A 239 13.82 0.95 23.27
CA THR A 239 14.88 0.12 22.67
C THR A 239 16.25 0.73 22.93
N THR A 240 16.37 2.05 22.74
CA THR A 240 17.59 2.81 23.04
C THR A 240 17.90 2.76 24.53
N GLY A 241 16.90 2.91 25.40
CA GLY A 241 17.06 2.81 26.85
C GLY A 241 17.55 1.43 27.30
N ASN A 242 17.00 0.36 26.71
CA ASN A 242 17.44 -1.01 26.99
C ASN A 242 18.88 -1.25 26.51
N PHE A 243 19.25 -0.75 25.33
CA PHE A 243 20.62 -0.85 24.82
C PHE A 243 21.61 -0.10 25.71
N LEU A 244 21.27 1.13 26.15
CA LEU A 244 22.12 1.89 27.06
C LEU A 244 22.28 1.17 28.41
N ARG A 245 21.21 0.55 28.92
CA ARG A 245 21.27 -0.25 30.15
C ARG A 245 22.14 -1.49 29.99
N ASP A 246 22.06 -2.20 28.87
CA ASP A 246 22.89 -3.38 28.60
C ASP A 246 24.37 -3.01 28.45
N LYS A 247 24.66 -1.92 27.71
CA LYS A 247 26.02 -1.48 27.43
C LYS A 247 26.71 -0.82 28.63
N TYR A 248 25.98 -0.07 29.45
CA TYR A 248 26.58 0.72 30.55
C TYR A 248 26.16 0.28 31.94
N GLY A 249 25.05 -0.48 32.09
CA GLY A 249 24.59 -0.97 33.39
C GLY A 249 25.44 -2.10 33.96
N ASN A 250 26.07 -2.92 33.10
CA ASN A 250 26.92 -4.03 33.53
C ASN A 250 28.28 -3.56 34.10
N HIS A 251 28.78 -2.38 33.69
CA HIS A 251 30.05 -1.85 34.17
C HIS A 251 30.03 -1.37 35.63
N GLN A 252 28.85 -1.20 36.22
CA GLN A 252 28.71 -0.76 37.61
C GLN A 252 28.72 -1.92 38.61
N GLN A 253 28.43 -3.14 38.15
CA GLN A 253 28.54 -4.37 38.94
C GLN A 253 29.99 -4.90 38.95
N ASP A 254 30.69 -4.87 37.81
CA ASP A 254 32.11 -5.27 37.74
C ASP A 254 33.03 -4.37 38.59
N ALA A 255 32.70 -3.07 38.73
CA ALA A 255 33.45 -2.14 39.57
C ALA A 255 33.19 -2.33 41.08
N ALA A 256 32.08 -2.95 41.45
CA ALA A 256 31.74 -3.26 42.84
C ALA A 256 32.37 -4.59 43.30
N ASP A 257 32.48 -5.58 42.40
CA ASP A 257 33.12 -6.87 42.69
C ASP A 257 34.65 -6.77 42.82
N LEU A 258 35.29 -5.78 42.19
CA LEU A 258 36.72 -5.48 42.39
C LEU A 258 37.04 -4.80 43.74
N ARG A 259 36.05 -4.59 44.61
CA ARG A 259 36.18 -3.95 45.93
C ARG A 259 35.79 -4.84 47.12
N ALA A 260 35.57 -6.14 46.92
CA ALA A 260 35.38 -7.08 48.02
C ALA A 260 36.74 -7.67 48.47
N PRO A 261 37.19 -7.41 49.72
CA PRO A 261 38.38 -8.05 50.31
C PRO A 261 38.11 -9.48 50.82
#